data_AF-A0A852F3R7-F1
#
_entry.id   AF-A0A852F3R7-F1
#
_cell.length_a   1.000
_cell.length_b   1.000
_cell.length_c   1.000
_cell.angle_alpha   90.00
_cell.angle_beta   90.00
_cell.angle_gamma   90.00
#
_symmetry.space_group_name_H-M   'P 1'
#
loop_
_entity.id
_entity.type
_entity.pdbx_description
1 polymer ?
#
loop_
_entity_poly.entity_id
_entity_poly.type
_entity_poly.pdbx_seq_one_letter_code
_entity_poly.pdbx_strand_id
1 'polypeptide(L)' 'ENPAQIGRGYVAITILDINDNAPEFAMEYETTVCENAQPGQVIQKISAIDKDDPPNGHQFYFSLTAE' A
#
# COMPACT_ATOMS: atom_id res chain seq x y z
N GLU A 1 42.54 41.28 -20.40
CA GLU A 1 41.72 40.90 -19.25
C GLU A 1 41.06 39.56 -19.52
N ASN A 2 40.97 38.67 -18.52
CA ASN A 2 40.30 37.38 -18.67
C ASN A 2 38.89 37.48 -18.08
N PRO A 3 37.81 37.48 -18.89
CA PRO A 3 36.46 37.64 -18.38
C PRO A 3 36.04 36.42 -17.54
N ALA A 4 35.25 36.66 -16.49
CA ALA A 4 34.68 35.58 -15.69
C ALA A 4 33.77 34.70 -16.56
N GLN A 5 34.06 33.41 -16.60
CA GLN A 5 33.21 32.43 -17.29
C GLN A 5 32.21 31.83 -16.31
N ILE A 6 30.94 31.79 -16.71
CA ILE A 6 29.86 31.17 -15.95
C ILE A 6 29.36 29.97 -16.75
N GLY A 7 29.51 28.79 -16.17
CA GLY A 7 28.92 27.55 -16.69
C GLY A 7 27.62 27.24 -15.96
N ARG A 8 26.63 26.72 -16.69
CA ARG A 8 25.42 26.14 -16.12
C ARG A 8 25.30 24.71 -16.61
N GLY A 9 24.86 23.82 -15.73
CA GLY A 9 24.59 22.42 -16.04
C GLY A 9 23.30 21.99 -15.36
N TYR A 10 22.66 20.97 -15.91
CA TYR A 10 21.50 20.34 -15.32
C TYR A 10 21.93 19.16 -14.45
N VAL A 11 21.29 19.01 -13.30
CA VAL A 11 21.46 17.85 -12.42
C VAL A 11 20.11 17.15 -12.35
N ALA A 12 20.08 15.87 -12.70
CA ALA A 12 18.91 15.03 -12.49
C ALA A 12 18.99 14.45 -11.08
N ILE A 13 17.96 14.70 -10.28
CA ILE A 13 17.79 14.11 -8.95
C ILE A 13 16.61 13.15 -9.02
N THR A 14 16.83 11.91 -8.60
CA THR A 14 15.78 10.90 -8.48
C THR A 14 15.63 10.56 -7.01
N ILE A 15 14.41 10.67 -6.50
CA ILE A 15 14.07 10.23 -5.15
C ILE A 15 13.76 8.74 -5.23
N LEU A 16 14.39 7.96 -4.35
CA LEU A 16 14.14 6.54 -4.24
C LEU A 16 13.13 6.32 -3.12
N ASP A 17 12.14 5.49 -3.41
CA ASP A 17 11.15 5.04 -2.45
C ASP A 17 11.78 4.11 -1.39
N ILE A 18 11.28 4.21 -0.16
CA ILE A 18 11.60 3.30 0.95
C ILE A 18 10.28 2.77 1.51
N ASN A 19 10.31 1.60 2.14
CA ASN A 19 9.12 1.08 2.80
C ASN A 19 8.84 1.88 4.09
N ASP A 20 8.02 2.91 4.00
CA ASP A 20 7.65 3.78 5.13
C ASP A 20 6.14 3.93 5.35
N ASN A 21 5.30 3.38 4.46
CA ASN A 21 3.88 3.25 4.69
C ASN A 21 3.52 1.84 5.18
N ALA A 22 2.61 1.74 6.14
CA ALA A 22 2.04 0.46 6.54
C ALA A 22 0.77 0.19 5.72
N PRO A 23 0.40 -1.09 5.49
CA PRO A 23 -0.85 -1.41 4.82
C PRO A 23 -2.08 -0.88 5.60
N GLU A 24 -2.96 -0.16 4.92
CA GLU A 24 -4.19 0.40 5.49
C GLU A 24 -5.42 -0.33 4.94
N PHE A 25 -6.41 -0.63 5.79
CA PHE A 25 -7.68 -1.19 5.32
C PHE A 25 -8.39 -0.24 4.36
N ALA A 26 -8.93 -0.78 3.26
CA ALA A 26 -9.57 0.03 2.23
C ALA A 26 -10.84 0.75 2.72
N MET A 27 -11.47 0.25 3.79
CA MET A 27 -12.64 0.82 4.44
C MET A 27 -12.80 0.24 5.85
N GLU A 28 -13.75 0.77 6.61
CA GLU A 28 -14.26 0.11 7.82
C GLU A 28 -15.08 -1.13 7.42
N TYR A 29 -14.82 -2.25 8.07
CA TYR A 29 -15.51 -3.51 7.81
C TYR A 29 -16.44 -3.85 8.98
N GLU A 30 -17.73 -3.99 8.69
CA GLU A 30 -18.75 -4.49 9.61
C GLU A 30 -19.51 -5.62 8.91
N THR A 31 -19.79 -6.70 9.63
CA THR A 31 -20.49 -7.86 9.08
C THR A 31 -21.31 -8.57 10.14
N THR A 32 -22.34 -9.29 9.72
CA THR A 32 -23.19 -10.10 10.59
C THR A 32 -23.05 -11.57 10.18
N VAL A 33 -22.98 -12.44 11.19
CA VAL A 33 -22.77 -13.88 11.00
C VAL A 33 -23.98 -14.63 11.51
N CYS A 34 -24.47 -15.60 10.72
CA CYS A 34 -25.53 -16.48 11.19
C CYS A 34 -24.96 -17.53 12.13
N GLU A 35 -25.64 -17.83 13.23
CA GLU A 35 -25.20 -18.85 14.20
C GLU A 35 -25.07 -20.26 13.58
N ASN A 36 -25.76 -20.50 12.47
CA ASN A 36 -25.72 -21.76 11.71
C ASN A 36 -24.76 -21.72 10.53
N ALA A 37 -23.88 -20.71 10.44
CA ALA A 37 -22.84 -20.65 9.42
C ALA A 37 -21.99 -21.92 9.47
N GLN A 38 -21.67 -22.45 8.29
CA GLN A 38 -20.89 -23.68 8.20
C GLN A 38 -19.41 -23.39 8.50
N PRO A 39 -18.70 -24.30 9.19
CA PRO A 39 -17.25 -24.23 9.34
C PRO A 39 -16.56 -24.02 7.98
N GLY A 40 -15.70 -23.01 7.90
CA GLY A 40 -14.99 -22.61 6.68
C GLY A 40 -15.80 -21.72 5.72
N GLN A 41 -17.06 -21.39 6.03
CA GLN A 41 -17.84 -20.44 5.24
C GLN A 41 -17.18 -19.05 5.30
N VAL A 42 -16.88 -18.47 4.14
CA VAL A 42 -16.36 -17.10 4.05
C VAL A 42 -17.48 -16.11 4.37
N ILE A 43 -17.28 -15.36 5.44
CA ILE A 43 -18.20 -14.33 5.92
C ILE A 43 -17.95 -13.01 5.20
N GLN A 44 -16.68 -12.58 5.17
CA GLN A 44 -16.31 -11.28 4.63
C GLN A 44 -14.92 -11.36 3.99
N LYS A 45 -14.75 -10.68 2.85
CA LYS A 45 -13.44 -10.41 2.25
C LYS A 45 -12.98 -9.02 2.68
N ILE A 46 -11.72 -8.94 3.08
CA ILE A 46 -11.07 -7.74 3.59
C ILE A 46 -9.87 -7.44 2.69
N SER A 47 -9.62 -6.17 2.42
CA SER A 47 -8.47 -5.71 1.65
C SER A 47 -7.74 -4.58 2.37
N ALA A 48 -6.42 -4.60 2.29
CA ALA A 48 -5.55 -3.51 2.74
C ALA A 48 -4.61 -3.07 1.61
N ILE A 49 -4.25 -1.80 1.60
CA ILE A 49 -3.42 -1.18 0.56
C ILE A 49 -2.24 -0.50 1.24
N ASP A 50 -1.04 -0.86 0.80
CA ASP A 50 0.18 -0.13 1.07
C ASP A 50 0.43 0.86 -0.08
N LYS A 51 0.76 2.11 0.27
CA LYS A 51 0.86 3.25 -0.66
C LYS A 51 2.28 3.50 -1.16
N ASP A 52 3.25 2.72 -0.71
CA ASP A 52 4.62 2.81 -1.22
C ASP A 52 4.69 2.48 -2.72
N ASP A 53 5.79 2.86 -3.38
CA ASP A 53 6.02 2.48 -4.77
C ASP A 53 6.42 1.00 -4.89
N PRO A 54 6.22 0.35 -6.05
CA PRO A 54 6.74 -1.00 -6.27
C PRO A 54 8.27 -1.04 -6.07
N PRO A 55 8.81 -2.04 -5.36
CA PRO A 55 8.15 -3.26 -4.88
C PRO A 55 7.61 -3.19 -3.44
N ASN A 56 7.74 -2.05 -2.76
CA ASN A 56 7.35 -1.88 -1.37
C ASN A 56 5.83 -1.84 -1.22
N GLY A 57 5.14 -1.15 -2.15
CA GLY A 57 3.69 -1.11 -2.19
C GLY A 57 3.06 -2.40 -2.67
N HIS A 58 2.03 -2.85 -1.95
CA HIS A 58 1.25 -4.03 -2.31
C HIS A 58 -0.21 -3.93 -1.83
N GLN A 59 -1.09 -4.71 -2.48
CA GLN A 59 -2.47 -4.88 -2.06
C GLN A 59 -2.66 -6.26 -1.42
N PHE A 60 -3.07 -6.26 -0.15
CA PHE A 60 -3.27 -7.46 0.65
C PHE A 60 -4.75 -7.86 0.68
N TYR A 61 -5.00 -9.16 0.73
CA TYR A 61 -6.34 -9.73 0.81
C TYR A 61 -6.45 -10.74 1.95
N PHE A 62 -7.51 -10.62 2.73
CA PHE A 62 -7.82 -11.49 3.87
C PHE A 62 -9.28 -11.95 3.79
N SER A 63 -9.58 -13.08 4.44
CA SER A 63 -10.96 -13.58 4.56
C SER A 63 -11.27 -13.90 6.01
N LEU A 64 -12.38 -13.37 6.49
CA LEU A 64 -13.00 -13.82 7.73
C LEU A 64 -13.86 -15.05 7.42
N THR A 65 -13.59 -16.15 8.11
CA THR A 65 -14.31 -17.43 7.95
C THR A 65 -14.97 -17.83 9.25
N ALA A 66 -16.15 -18.46 9.16
CA ALA A 66 -16.76 -19.12 10.31
C ALA A 66 -15.92 -20.34 10.74
N GLU A 67 -15.77 -20.52 12.05
CA GLU A 67 -15.17 -21.74 12.64
C GLU A 67 -16.20 -22.85 12.84
#